data_AF-A0A3A3GQQ2-F1
#
_entry.id   AF-A0A3A3GQQ2-F1
#
_cell.length_a   1.000
_cell.length_b   1.000
_cell.length_c   1.000
_cell.angle_alpha   90.00
_cell.angle_beta   90.00
_cell.angle_gamma   90.00
#
_symmetry.space_group_name_H-M   'P 1'
#
loop_
_entity.id
_entity.type
_entity.pdbx_description
1 polymer ?
#
loop_
_entity_poly.entity_id
_entity_poly.type
_entity_poly.pdbx_seq_one_letter_code
_entity_poly.pdbx_strand_id
1 'polypeptide(L)'
;MENWFDIIIILPFLLILIMETYIYRKQRKIILEPIQKYVTGSKSGARGKIINLYNCYNKCSDREIIIQKHLLKVYSEQPVIVDRVVDLFAKLMFPLITFMLLFAMTWLTNVFQSINSKIDKDQLDKLEKNILNFQEIIDGFYAQPISYILAIVSLMTLASIISYIIVQTKSSFLKFHEDIIDKIIKERNIENSPLIK
;
A
#
# COMPACT_ATOMS: atom_id res chain seq x y z
N MET A 1 -17.97 13.64 -22.25
CA MET A 1 -17.38 14.18 -21.00
C MET A 1 -17.17 13.10 -19.92
N GLU A 2 -17.83 11.94 -20.02
CA GLU A 2 -17.81 10.89 -18.99
C GLU A 2 -16.42 10.29 -18.68
N ASN A 3 -15.52 10.16 -19.66
CA ASN A 3 -14.19 9.56 -19.40
C ASN A 3 -13.18 10.47 -18.66
N TRP A 4 -13.40 11.79 -18.60
CA TRP A 4 -12.42 12.70 -17.99
C TRP A 4 -12.36 12.57 -16.47
N PHE A 5 -13.49 12.22 -15.83
CA PHE A 5 -13.56 12.06 -14.39
C PHE A 5 -12.81 10.81 -13.92
N ASP A 6 -12.95 9.70 -14.65
CA ASP A 6 -12.18 8.47 -14.40
C ASP A 6 -10.68 8.70 -14.55
N ILE A 7 -10.26 9.46 -15.57
CA ILE A 7 -8.85 9.83 -15.76
C ILE A 7 -8.33 10.65 -14.56
N ILE A 8 -9.11 11.62 -14.08
CA ILE A 8 -8.73 12.45 -12.93
C ILE A 8 -8.62 11.63 -11.64
N ILE A 9 -9.47 10.61 -11.45
CA ILE A 9 -9.41 9.72 -10.28
C ILE A 9 -8.21 8.77 -10.38
N ILE A 10 -7.94 8.17 -11.54
CA ILE A 10 -6.91 7.14 -11.72
C ILE A 10 -5.50 7.73 -11.71
N LEU A 11 -5.32 8.92 -12.29
CA LEU A 11 -4.01 9.52 -12.52
C LEU A 11 -3.19 9.75 -11.23
N PRO A 12 -3.75 10.28 -10.12
CA PRO A 12 -3.04 10.41 -8.85
C PRO A 12 -2.54 9.07 -8.30
N PHE A 13 -3.33 7.99 -8.40
CA PHE A 13 -2.91 6.66 -7.93
C PHE A 13 -1.75 6.11 -8.75
N LEU A 14 -1.82 6.25 -10.08
CA LEU A 14 -0.71 5.88 -10.95
C LEU A 14 0.56 6.67 -10.62
N LEU A 15 0.45 7.99 -10.40
CA LEU A 15 1.60 8.83 -10.02
C LEU A 15 2.23 8.38 -8.70
N ILE A 16 1.41 8.05 -7.69
CA ILE A 16 1.89 7.55 -6.40
C ILE A 16 2.62 6.21 -6.57
N LEU A 17 2.05 5.26 -7.33
CA LEU A 17 2.68 3.96 -7.60
C LEU A 17 4.01 4.11 -8.37
N ILE A 18 4.05 5.01 -9.36
CA ILE A 18 5.27 5.32 -10.13
C ILE A 18 6.33 5.93 -9.21
N MET A 19 5.97 6.89 -8.36
CA MET A 19 6.90 7.50 -7.40
C MET A 19 7.45 6.46 -6.42
N GLU A 20 6.62 5.60 -5.84
CA GLU A 20 7.05 4.55 -4.91
C GLU A 20 8.04 3.58 -5.60
N THR A 21 7.70 3.15 -6.82
CA THR A 21 8.58 2.30 -7.63
C THR A 21 9.91 2.98 -7.94
N TYR A 22 9.87 4.28 -8.26
CA TYR A 22 11.06 5.07 -8.55
C TYR A 22 11.95 5.22 -7.31
N ILE A 23 11.37 5.54 -6.16
CA ILE A 23 12.08 5.64 -4.87
C ILE A 23 12.75 4.31 -4.54
N TYR A 24 12.02 3.19 -4.65
CA TYR A 24 12.58 1.86 -4.39
C TYR A 24 13.75 1.53 -5.35
N ARG A 25 13.60 1.81 -6.65
CA ARG A 25 14.68 1.62 -7.64
C ARG A 25 15.90 2.48 -7.31
N LYS A 26 15.70 3.74 -6.90
CA LYS A 26 16.78 4.65 -6.51
C LYS A 26 17.50 4.14 -5.26
N GLN A 27 16.78 3.73 -4.23
CA GLN A 27 17.35 3.13 -3.01
C GLN A 27 18.19 1.90 -3.33
N ARG A 28 17.64 0.97 -4.15
CA ARG A 28 18.36 -0.23 -4.57
C ARG A 28 19.65 0.10 -5.30
N LYS A 29 19.65 1.12 -6.17
CA LYS A 29 20.86 1.59 -6.86
C LYS A 29 21.90 2.10 -5.87
N ILE A 30 21.50 2.94 -4.90
CA ILE A 30 22.41 3.49 -3.88
C ILE A 30 23.05 2.40 -3.02
N ILE A 31 22.27 1.40 -2.59
CA ILE A 31 22.78 0.26 -1.81
C ILE A 31 23.77 -0.58 -2.63
N LEU A 32 23.53 -0.75 -3.92
CA LEU A 32 24.37 -1.57 -4.79
C LEU A 32 25.61 -0.82 -5.32
N GLU A 33 25.59 0.49 -5.43
CA GLU A 33 26.69 1.30 -6.00
C GLU A 33 28.08 1.03 -5.38
N PRO A 34 28.27 1.00 -4.05
CA PRO A 34 29.59 0.79 -3.46
C PRO A 34 30.12 -0.63 -3.64
N ILE A 35 29.24 -1.61 -3.88
CA ILE A 35 29.60 -3.02 -4.08
C ILE A 35 29.72 -3.39 -5.56
N GLN A 36 29.15 -2.59 -6.47
CA GLN A 36 29.21 -2.82 -7.91
C GLN A 36 30.64 -2.87 -8.45
N LYS A 37 31.57 -2.09 -7.85
CA LYS A 37 33.00 -2.11 -8.20
C LYS A 37 33.68 -3.47 -7.93
N TYR A 38 33.06 -4.34 -7.12
CA TYR A 38 33.59 -5.66 -6.74
C TYR A 38 32.86 -6.84 -7.40
N VAL A 39 31.83 -6.57 -8.22
CA VAL A 39 31.03 -7.61 -8.88
C VAL A 39 31.89 -8.34 -9.90
N THR A 40 32.23 -9.59 -9.63
CA THR A 40 33.02 -10.43 -10.52
C THR A 40 32.14 -11.47 -11.21
N GLY A 41 31.74 -11.21 -12.47
CA GLY A 41 31.05 -12.15 -13.35
C GLY A 41 29.65 -12.60 -12.88
N SER A 42 28.74 -12.88 -13.80
CA SER A 42 27.40 -13.36 -13.45
C SER A 42 27.42 -14.86 -13.17
N LYS A 43 27.47 -15.28 -11.90
CA LYS A 43 27.07 -16.65 -11.54
C LYS A 43 25.54 -16.73 -11.59
N SER A 44 25.00 -17.62 -12.44
CA SER A 44 23.55 -17.84 -12.55
C SER A 44 22.99 -18.56 -11.32
N GLY A 45 21.72 -18.26 -10.99
CA GLY A 45 21.01 -18.85 -9.83
C GLY A 45 21.07 -18.05 -8.53
N ALA A 46 20.12 -18.30 -7.63
CA ALA A 46 19.98 -17.58 -6.35
C ALA A 46 21.22 -17.74 -5.44
N ARG A 47 21.76 -18.96 -5.32
CA ARG A 47 22.97 -19.25 -4.54
C ARG A 47 24.22 -18.53 -5.09
N GLY A 48 24.32 -18.42 -6.42
CA GLY A 48 25.38 -17.66 -7.09
C GLY A 48 25.33 -16.17 -6.77
N LYS A 49 24.13 -15.58 -6.71
CA LYS A 49 23.91 -14.19 -6.30
C LYS A 49 24.30 -13.94 -4.84
N ILE A 50 23.99 -14.88 -3.93
CA ILE A 50 24.36 -14.78 -2.51
C ILE A 50 25.89 -14.81 -2.33
N ILE A 51 26.56 -15.79 -2.93
CA ILE A 51 28.03 -15.92 -2.86
C ILE A 51 28.71 -14.69 -3.45
N ASN A 52 28.18 -14.16 -4.56
CA ASN A 52 28.72 -12.96 -5.19
C ASN A 52 28.56 -11.73 -4.28
N LEU A 53 27.39 -11.54 -3.68
CA LEU A 53 27.14 -10.41 -2.80
C LEU A 53 28.01 -10.45 -1.53
N TYR A 54 28.11 -11.62 -0.90
CA TYR A 54 29.01 -11.85 0.22
C TYR A 54 30.46 -11.50 -0.12
N ASN A 55 30.95 -11.99 -1.25
CA ASN A 55 32.31 -11.70 -1.71
C ASN A 55 32.53 -10.21 -2.02
N CYS A 56 31.50 -9.51 -2.51
CA CYS A 56 31.59 -8.07 -2.74
C CYS A 56 31.73 -7.30 -1.43
N TYR A 57 30.87 -7.58 -0.44
CA TYR A 57 30.99 -6.96 0.88
C TYR A 57 32.27 -7.35 1.60
N ASN A 58 32.75 -8.58 1.43
CA ASN A 58 34.02 -9.02 2.00
C ASN A 58 35.26 -8.40 1.32
N LYS A 59 35.10 -7.57 0.27
CA LYS A 59 36.19 -6.75 -0.28
C LYS A 59 36.09 -5.28 0.13
N CYS A 60 34.99 -4.88 0.77
CA CYS A 60 34.83 -3.54 1.32
C CYS A 60 35.69 -3.36 2.57
N SER A 61 36.11 -2.12 2.78
CA SER A 61 36.72 -1.68 4.04
C SER A 61 35.70 -1.68 5.18
N ASP A 62 36.18 -1.81 6.43
CA ASP A 62 35.30 -1.85 7.61
C ASP A 62 34.44 -0.59 7.74
N ARG A 63 34.99 0.58 7.37
CA ARG A 63 34.25 1.84 7.32
C ARG A 63 33.10 1.82 6.31
N GLU A 64 33.33 1.29 5.11
CA GLU A 64 32.28 1.14 4.09
C GLU A 64 31.17 0.20 4.58
N ILE A 65 31.52 -0.89 5.28
CA ILE A 65 30.56 -1.85 5.84
C ILE A 65 29.68 -1.18 6.90
N ILE A 66 30.25 -0.40 7.82
CA ILE A 66 29.50 0.35 8.85
C ILE A 66 28.55 1.36 8.20
N ILE A 67 29.01 2.12 7.20
CA ILE A 67 28.18 3.07 6.46
C ILE A 67 27.01 2.34 5.78
N GLN A 68 27.27 1.19 5.16
CA GLN A 68 26.22 0.38 4.53
C GLN A 68 25.20 -0.14 5.53
N LYS A 69 25.63 -0.63 6.71
CA LYS A 69 24.72 -1.03 7.79
C LYS A 69 23.81 0.11 8.21
N HIS A 70 24.37 1.30 8.39
CA HIS A 70 23.59 2.47 8.79
C HIS A 70 22.60 2.90 7.70
N LEU A 71 23.02 2.90 6.43
CA LEU A 71 22.14 3.19 5.29
C LEU A 71 20.97 2.20 5.19
N LEU A 72 21.20 0.90 5.39
CA LEU A 72 20.14 -0.10 5.38
C LEU A 72 19.09 0.17 6.46
N LYS A 73 19.52 0.55 7.67
CA LYS A 73 18.62 0.91 8.77
C LYS A 73 17.79 2.15 8.46
N VAL A 74 18.39 3.19 7.89
CA VAL A 74 17.64 4.38 7.45
C VAL A 74 16.57 4.03 6.41
N TYR A 75 16.88 3.14 5.46
CA TYR A 75 15.94 2.74 4.43
C TYR A 75 14.86 1.77 4.92
N SER A 76 15.12 0.97 5.97
CA SER A 76 14.12 0.08 6.56
C SER A 76 13.06 0.84 7.36
N GLU A 77 13.45 1.93 8.02
CA GLU A 77 12.56 2.78 8.83
C GLU A 77 11.74 3.77 7.97
N GLN A 78 12.09 3.97 6.70
CA GLN A 78 11.34 4.88 5.82
C GLN A 78 9.93 4.34 5.51
N PRO A 79 8.87 5.10 5.85
CA PRO A 79 7.49 4.71 5.62
C PRO A 79 7.17 4.75 4.12
N VAL A 80 6.32 3.81 3.70
CA VAL A 80 5.84 3.68 2.33
C VAL A 80 4.75 4.72 2.09
N ILE A 81 4.86 5.49 0.99
CA ILE A 81 3.94 6.60 0.73
C ILE A 81 2.53 6.05 0.47
N VAL A 82 2.45 4.92 -0.23
CA VAL A 82 1.18 4.25 -0.52
C VAL A 82 0.45 3.86 0.77
N ASP A 83 1.14 3.35 1.79
CA ASP A 83 0.51 2.95 3.05
C ASP A 83 -0.16 4.13 3.77
N ARG A 84 0.45 5.32 3.69
CA ARG A 84 -0.15 6.56 4.22
C ARG A 84 -1.40 6.98 3.46
N VAL A 85 -1.40 6.79 2.14
CA VAL A 85 -2.55 7.13 1.28
C VAL A 85 -3.71 6.15 1.51
N VAL A 86 -3.41 4.85 1.65
CA VAL A 86 -4.40 3.83 1.99
C VAL A 86 -4.99 4.08 3.38
N ASP A 87 -4.18 4.41 4.38
CA ASP A 87 -4.65 4.75 5.73
C ASP A 87 -5.56 5.99 5.74
N LEU A 88 -5.17 7.06 5.02
CA LEU A 88 -5.99 8.26 4.86
C LEU A 88 -7.33 7.92 4.19
N PHE A 89 -7.30 7.09 3.15
CA PHE A 89 -8.51 6.70 2.42
C PHE A 89 -9.42 5.79 3.26
N ALA A 90 -8.88 4.83 4.00
CA ALA A 90 -9.63 4.00 4.93
C ALA A 90 -10.35 4.86 5.98
N LYS A 91 -9.67 5.88 6.50
CA LYS A 91 -10.26 6.86 7.44
C LYS A 91 -11.37 7.71 6.81
N LEU A 92 -11.34 7.96 5.50
CA LEU A 92 -12.40 8.67 4.76
C LEU A 92 -13.59 7.77 4.39
N MET A 93 -13.33 6.52 4.01
CA MET A 93 -14.38 5.56 3.63
C MET A 93 -15.12 4.98 4.82
N PHE A 94 -14.44 4.79 5.95
CA PHE A 94 -15.06 4.18 7.13
C PHE A 94 -16.31 4.95 7.63
N PRO A 95 -16.28 6.30 7.77
CA PRO A 95 -17.47 7.08 8.09
C PRO A 95 -18.58 6.96 7.04
N LEU A 96 -18.22 6.94 5.75
CA LEU A 96 -19.19 6.83 4.66
C LEU A 96 -19.93 5.48 4.67
N ILE A 97 -19.18 4.38 4.84
CA ILE A 97 -19.74 3.02 4.95
C ILE A 97 -20.60 2.91 6.21
N THR A 98 -20.14 3.48 7.32
CA THR A 98 -20.89 3.49 8.59
C THR A 98 -22.21 4.24 8.44
N PHE A 99 -22.19 5.41 7.79
CA PHE A 99 -23.40 6.18 7.49
C PHE A 99 -24.37 5.38 6.61
N MET A 100 -23.89 4.75 5.54
CA MET A 100 -24.72 3.92 4.65
C MET A 100 -25.37 2.74 5.39
N LEU A 101 -24.63 2.07 6.28
CA LEU A 101 -25.15 0.97 7.10
C LEU A 101 -26.22 1.44 8.09
N LEU A 102 -25.95 2.54 8.81
CA LEU A 102 -26.91 3.12 9.75
C LEU A 102 -28.19 3.58 9.04
N PHE A 103 -28.05 4.18 7.86
CA PHE A 103 -29.17 4.58 7.03
C PHE A 103 -29.99 3.36 6.57
N ALA A 104 -29.33 2.30 6.07
CA ALA A 104 -29.98 1.07 5.65
C ALA A 104 -30.72 0.35 6.79
N MET A 105 -30.12 0.30 8.00
CA MET A 105 -30.76 -0.27 9.18
C MET A 105 -31.98 0.54 9.62
N THR A 106 -31.87 1.87 9.62
CA THR A 106 -32.99 2.78 9.95
C THR A 106 -34.14 2.59 8.96
N TRP A 107 -33.82 2.45 7.67
CA TRP A 107 -34.79 2.18 6.62
C TRP A 107 -35.50 0.84 6.80
N LEU A 108 -34.74 -0.25 6.97
CA LEU A 108 -35.30 -1.58 7.22
C LEU A 108 -36.23 -1.59 8.43
N THR A 109 -35.85 -0.89 9.49
CA THR A 109 -36.66 -0.76 10.71
C THR A 109 -37.99 -0.04 10.41
N ASN A 110 -37.96 1.07 9.67
CA ASN A 110 -39.17 1.81 9.28
C ASN A 110 -40.10 0.99 8.39
N VAL A 111 -39.55 0.23 7.44
CA VAL A 111 -40.32 -0.67 6.57
C VAL A 111 -40.97 -1.79 7.40
N PHE A 112 -40.22 -2.44 8.28
CA PHE A 112 -40.76 -3.49 9.16
C PHE A 112 -41.83 -2.97 10.13
N GLN A 113 -41.66 -1.77 10.68
CA GLN A 113 -42.66 -1.13 11.52
C GLN A 113 -43.96 -0.87 10.76
N SER A 114 -43.86 -0.37 9.53
CA SER A 114 -45.03 -0.14 8.68
C SER A 114 -45.77 -1.43 8.33
N ILE A 115 -45.07 -2.55 8.11
CA ILE A 115 -45.69 -3.84 7.79
C ILE A 115 -46.41 -4.45 9.00
N ASN A 116 -45.91 -4.23 10.22
CA ASN A 116 -46.46 -4.81 11.45
C ASN A 116 -47.56 -3.96 12.12
N SER A 117 -47.70 -2.68 11.76
CA SER A 117 -48.87 -1.88 12.15
C SER A 117 -50.09 -2.25 11.28
N LYS A 118 -51.30 -2.33 11.85
CA LYS A 118 -52.54 -2.45 11.05
C LYS A 118 -52.65 -1.23 10.14
N ILE A 119 -52.28 -1.40 8.88
CA ILE A 119 -52.10 -0.31 7.91
C ILE A 119 -53.47 0.22 7.51
N ASP A 120 -53.77 1.44 7.92
CA ASP A 120 -54.90 2.22 7.39
C ASP A 120 -54.58 2.68 5.96
N LYS A 121 -55.58 2.92 5.10
CA LYS A 121 -55.36 3.19 3.66
C LYS A 121 -54.38 4.35 3.40
N ASP A 122 -54.44 5.38 4.24
CA ASP A 122 -53.53 6.54 4.24
C ASP A 122 -52.06 6.20 4.58
N GLN A 123 -51.82 5.15 5.38
CA GLN A 123 -50.47 4.68 5.67
C GLN A 123 -49.88 3.87 4.51
N LEU A 124 -50.73 3.19 3.75
CA LEU A 124 -50.37 2.44 2.55
C LEU A 124 -49.94 3.41 1.43
N ASP A 125 -50.69 4.49 1.22
CA ASP A 125 -50.35 5.55 0.26
C ASP A 125 -49.05 6.29 0.66
N LYS A 126 -48.82 6.50 1.96
CA LYS A 126 -47.54 7.04 2.47
C LYS A 126 -46.37 6.08 2.27
N LEU A 127 -46.58 4.78 2.45
CA LEU A 127 -45.56 3.76 2.22
C LEU A 127 -45.18 3.70 0.75
N GLU A 128 -46.17 3.67 -0.15
CA GLU A 128 -45.96 3.66 -1.59
C GLU A 128 -45.22 4.92 -2.07
N LYS A 129 -45.59 6.09 -1.56
CA LYS A 129 -44.89 7.34 -1.85
C LYS A 129 -43.44 7.36 -1.31
N ASN A 130 -43.20 6.76 -0.15
CA ASN A 130 -41.84 6.62 0.38
C ASN A 130 -41.01 5.61 -0.42
N ILE A 131 -41.62 4.53 -0.93
CA ILE A 131 -40.98 3.56 -1.82
C ILE A 131 -40.63 4.21 -3.16
N LEU A 132 -41.52 5.03 -3.73
CA LEU A 132 -41.28 5.77 -4.98
C LEU A 132 -40.19 6.84 -4.80
N ASN A 133 -40.25 7.65 -3.74
CA ASN A 133 -39.18 8.61 -3.42
C ASN A 133 -37.84 7.89 -3.20
N PHE A 134 -37.88 6.69 -2.62
CA PHE A 134 -36.68 5.88 -2.42
C PHE A 134 -36.17 5.26 -3.72
N GLN A 135 -37.06 4.83 -4.62
CA GLN A 135 -36.70 4.44 -5.98
C GLN A 135 -36.07 5.61 -6.72
N GLU A 136 -36.59 6.83 -6.62
CA GLU A 136 -35.96 8.01 -7.22
C GLU A 136 -34.59 8.32 -6.62
N ILE A 137 -34.43 8.17 -5.30
CA ILE A 137 -33.12 8.34 -4.63
C ILE A 137 -32.16 7.23 -5.10
N ILE A 138 -32.59 5.97 -5.09
CA ILE A 138 -31.80 4.81 -5.54
C ILE A 138 -31.45 4.93 -7.02
N ASP A 139 -32.39 5.29 -7.88
CA ASP A 139 -32.18 5.44 -9.32
C ASP A 139 -31.22 6.61 -9.58
N GLY A 140 -31.29 7.68 -8.78
CA GLY A 140 -30.28 8.75 -8.73
C GLY A 140 -28.90 8.27 -8.28
N PHE A 141 -28.81 7.25 -7.42
CA PHE A 141 -27.55 6.59 -7.03
C PHE A 141 -27.08 5.51 -8.03
N TYR A 142 -27.99 4.83 -8.72
CA TYR A 142 -27.69 3.77 -9.70
C TYR A 142 -27.22 4.34 -11.03
N ALA A 143 -27.63 5.55 -11.39
CA ALA A 143 -27.31 6.14 -12.69
C ALA A 143 -25.81 6.38 -12.91
N GLN A 144 -25.02 6.73 -11.87
CA GLN A 144 -23.58 7.01 -12.02
C GLN A 144 -22.69 6.79 -10.75
N PRO A 145 -23.09 7.09 -9.50
CA PRO A 145 -22.13 7.12 -8.38
C PRO A 145 -21.71 5.75 -7.80
N ILE A 146 -22.53 4.69 -7.88
CA ILE A 146 -22.17 3.36 -7.32
C ILE A 146 -21.01 2.72 -8.09
N SER A 147 -21.00 2.82 -9.43
CA SER A 147 -19.90 2.31 -10.26
C SER A 147 -18.59 3.04 -9.97
N TYR A 148 -18.63 4.36 -9.71
CA TYR A 148 -17.45 5.13 -9.29
C TYR A 148 -16.93 4.71 -7.92
N ILE A 149 -17.81 4.50 -6.94
CA ILE A 149 -17.41 4.01 -5.61
C ILE A 149 -16.74 2.64 -5.73
N LEU A 150 -17.33 1.71 -6.50
CA LEU A 150 -16.76 0.39 -6.76
C LEU A 150 -15.41 0.46 -7.49
N ALA A 151 -15.28 1.36 -8.48
CA ALA A 151 -14.02 1.58 -9.21
C ALA A 151 -12.93 2.11 -8.27
N ILE A 152 -13.24 3.10 -7.43
CA ILE A 152 -12.30 3.65 -6.44
C ILE A 152 -11.88 2.56 -5.45
N VAL A 153 -12.82 1.80 -4.89
CA VAL A 153 -12.51 0.69 -3.96
C VAL A 153 -11.62 -0.37 -4.63
N SER A 154 -11.88 -0.71 -5.89
CA SER A 154 -11.07 -1.67 -6.64
C SER A 154 -9.65 -1.15 -6.90
N LEU A 155 -9.51 0.13 -7.27
CA LEU A 155 -8.22 0.80 -7.44
C LEU A 155 -7.42 0.82 -6.14
N MET A 156 -8.07 1.09 -5.01
CA MET A 156 -7.42 1.09 -3.70
C MET A 156 -6.95 -0.29 -3.28
N THR A 157 -7.77 -1.31 -3.55
CA THR A 157 -7.42 -2.70 -3.26
C THR A 157 -6.19 -3.10 -4.10
N LEU A 158 -6.19 -2.77 -5.39
CA LEU A 158 -5.05 -3.01 -6.27
C LEU A 158 -3.80 -2.25 -5.81
N ALA A 159 -3.93 -0.97 -5.46
CA ALA A 159 -2.83 -0.16 -4.96
C ALA A 159 -2.25 -0.72 -3.66
N SER A 160 -3.11 -1.22 -2.77
CA SER A 160 -2.71 -1.88 -1.52
C SER A 160 -1.94 -3.18 -1.77
N ILE A 161 -2.40 -4.00 -2.72
CA ILE A 161 -1.70 -5.24 -3.13
C ILE A 161 -0.33 -4.90 -3.73
N ILE A 162 -0.26 -3.92 -4.62
CA ILE A 162 1.01 -3.50 -5.23
C ILE A 162 1.95 -2.91 -4.17
N SER A 163 1.45 -2.08 -3.26
CA SER A 163 2.21 -1.57 -2.11
C SER A 163 2.80 -2.72 -1.31
N TYR A 164 1.96 -3.68 -0.92
CA TYR A 164 2.37 -4.85 -0.15
C TYR A 164 3.49 -5.62 -0.85
N ILE A 165 3.37 -5.85 -2.17
CA ILE A 165 4.41 -6.51 -2.96
C ILE A 165 5.72 -5.70 -2.95
N ILE A 166 5.65 -4.37 -3.11
CA ILE A 166 6.83 -3.48 -3.08
C ILE A 166 7.48 -3.52 -1.69
N VAL A 167 6.70 -3.36 -0.63
CA VAL A 167 7.14 -3.43 0.77
C VAL A 167 7.82 -4.75 1.08
N GLN A 168 7.17 -5.86 0.73
CA GLN A 168 7.70 -7.19 0.98
C GLN A 168 9.00 -7.42 0.21
N THR A 169 9.07 -6.97 -1.05
CA THR A 169 10.29 -7.07 -1.87
C THR A 169 11.41 -6.21 -1.30
N LYS A 170 11.11 -4.96 -0.90
CA LYS A 170 12.07 -4.03 -0.27
C LYS A 170 12.60 -4.60 1.04
N SER A 171 11.71 -5.04 1.93
CA SER A 171 12.08 -5.63 3.22
C SER A 171 12.95 -6.88 3.04
N SER A 172 12.58 -7.77 2.12
CA SER A 172 13.37 -8.97 1.82
C SER A 172 14.76 -8.61 1.29
N PHE A 173 14.84 -7.63 0.37
CA PHE A 173 16.12 -7.12 -0.14
C PHE A 173 16.99 -6.51 0.96
N LEU A 174 16.43 -5.64 1.81
CA LEU A 174 17.17 -4.99 2.90
C LEU A 174 17.67 -5.99 3.94
N LYS A 175 16.80 -6.89 4.42
CA LYS A 175 17.18 -7.95 5.38
C LYS A 175 18.29 -8.84 4.82
N PHE A 176 18.18 -9.22 3.55
CA PHE A 176 19.19 -10.03 2.91
C PHE A 176 20.58 -9.37 2.88
N HIS A 177 20.64 -8.05 2.65
CA HIS A 177 21.88 -7.29 2.72
C HIS A 177 22.37 -7.13 4.17
N GLU A 178 21.46 -6.89 5.11
CA GLU A 178 21.76 -6.75 6.55
C GLU A 178 22.36 -8.04 7.13
N ASP A 179 21.77 -9.20 6.85
CA ASP A 179 22.25 -10.51 7.30
C ASP A 179 23.70 -10.79 6.85
N ILE A 180 24.03 -10.40 5.61
CA ILE A 180 25.38 -10.56 5.06
C ILE A 180 26.37 -9.62 5.75
N ILE A 181 25.97 -8.37 5.95
CA ILE A 181 26.82 -7.38 6.62
C ILE A 181 27.07 -7.77 8.07
N ASP A 182 26.04 -8.19 8.80
CA ASP A 182 26.16 -8.63 10.20
C ASP A 182 27.08 -9.84 10.33
N LYS A 183 26.97 -10.79 9.40
CA LYS A 183 27.89 -11.92 9.33
C LYS A 183 29.35 -11.45 9.17
N ILE A 184 29.62 -10.51 8.27
CA ILE A 184 30.97 -10.00 8.03
C ILE A 184 31.49 -9.19 9.24
N ILE A 185 30.65 -8.37 9.85
CA ILE A 185 30.98 -7.61 11.07
C ILE A 185 31.44 -8.55 12.18
N LYS A 186 30.69 -9.65 12.38
CA LYS A 186 31.00 -10.68 13.37
C LYS A 186 32.29 -11.43 13.03
N GLU A 187 32.48 -11.84 11.79
CA GLU A 187 33.69 -12.58 11.36
C GLU A 187 34.97 -11.74 11.45
N ARG A 188 34.87 -10.42 11.23
CA ARG A 188 36.00 -9.49 11.28
C ARG A 188 36.20 -8.80 12.62
N ASN A 189 35.33 -9.03 13.61
CA ASN A 189 35.33 -8.33 14.89
C ASN A 189 35.30 -6.79 14.77
N ILE A 190 34.57 -6.26 13.77
CA ILE A 190 34.50 -4.80 13.51
C ILE A 190 33.90 -4.04 14.69
N GLU A 191 33.02 -4.65 15.49
CA GLU A 191 32.39 -4.04 16.67
C GLU A 191 33.39 -3.59 17.74
N ASN A 192 34.59 -4.18 17.77
CA ASN A 192 35.67 -3.81 18.70
C ASN A 192 36.68 -2.81 18.08
N SER A 193 36.44 -2.35 16.85
CA SER A 193 37.35 -1.46 16.13
C SER A 193 37.27 -0.03 16.68
N PRO A 194 38.41 0.66 16.88
CA PRO A 194 38.46 2.03 17.42
C PRO A 194 37.78 3.09 16.52
N LEU A 195 37.33 2.71 15.31
CA LEU A 195 36.59 3.55 14.37
C LEU A 195 35.12 3.81 14.77
N ILE A 196 34.62 3.16 15.83
CA ILE A 196 33.23 3.25 16.31
C ILE A 196 33.10 4.17 17.55
N LYS A 197 34.21 4.70 18.09
CA LYS A 197 34.19 5.70 19.16
C LYS A 197 34.05 7.13 18.66
#